data_AF-A0A377PNW1-F1
#
_entry.id   AF-A0A377PNW1-F1
#
_cell.length_a   1.000
_cell.length_b   1.000
_cell.length_c   1.000
_cell.angle_alpha   90.00
_cell.angle_beta   90.00
_cell.angle_gamma   90.00
#
_symmetry.space_group_name_H-M   'P 1'
#
loop_
_entity.id
_entity.type
_entity.pdbx_description
1 polymer ?
#
loop_
_entity_poly.entity_id
_entity_poly.type
_entity_poly.pdbx_seq_one_letter_code
_entity_poly.pdbx_strand_id
1 'polypeptide(L)'
;MIALVVQPGVEFDHHSVVHYQPEKAQALSQFIESQPHMIYEAHSTDYQTPHAYRELVRDHFAILKVGPALTFALREALFALDRIDREWNGELKAAHLRDTLEQVMREQPQQWNRYYHGSPHQQFIDRQYSLSDRVRYYWPHPQVQQAVDLLMNNLRSHPVPMALLSQYLPEQAQALNAGTLGQDPQQWVLDKIQRVLLSYAEACEPKAETIQSQAQGALA
;
A
#
# COMPACT_ATOMS: atom_id res chain seq x y z
N MET A 1 9.71 -20.69 -20.04
CA MET A 1 9.08 -19.37 -19.75
C MET A 1 7.74 -19.66 -19.13
N ILE A 2 7.42 -19.06 -17.98
CA ILE A 2 6.20 -19.38 -17.22
C ILE A 2 5.13 -18.28 -17.29
N ALA A 3 5.49 -17.08 -17.76
CA ALA A 3 4.57 -15.95 -17.83
C ALA A 3 4.90 -14.99 -18.98
N LEU A 4 3.88 -14.27 -19.46
CA LEU A 4 4.00 -13.16 -20.41
C LEU A 4 3.54 -11.85 -19.77
N VAL A 5 4.30 -10.78 -19.94
CA VAL A 5 3.90 -9.45 -19.47
C VAL A 5 2.94 -8.83 -20.48
N VAL A 6 1.77 -8.41 -20.01
CA VAL A 6 0.73 -7.74 -20.81
C VAL A 6 0.07 -6.61 -20.01
N GLN A 7 -0.69 -5.75 -20.70
CA GLN A 7 -1.45 -4.67 -20.06
C GLN A 7 -2.94 -5.06 -19.97
N PRO A 8 -3.46 -5.47 -18.79
CA PRO A 8 -4.88 -5.77 -18.58
C PRO A 8 -5.80 -4.55 -18.55
N GLY A 9 -5.25 -3.33 -18.69
CA GLY A 9 -6.00 -2.08 -18.54
C GLY A 9 -6.07 -1.60 -17.09
N VAL A 10 -5.04 -1.87 -16.30
CA VAL A 10 -4.86 -1.32 -14.95
C VAL A 10 -3.69 -0.34 -14.96
N GLU A 11 -3.93 0.86 -14.45
CA GLU A 11 -2.94 1.93 -14.34
C GLU A 11 -3.29 2.85 -13.17
N PHE A 12 -2.36 3.71 -12.78
CA PHE A 12 -2.61 4.81 -11.86
C PHE A 12 -1.68 5.98 -12.20
N ASP A 13 -2.12 7.19 -11.93
CA ASP A 13 -1.33 8.42 -12.13
C ASP A 13 -1.00 9.10 -10.79
N HIS A 14 -1.13 10.42 -10.68
CA HIS A 14 -0.92 11.12 -9.43
C HIS A 14 -2.13 11.07 -8.50
N HIS A 15 -3.35 11.06 -9.05
CA HIS A 15 -4.58 11.29 -8.31
C HIS A 15 -5.73 10.35 -8.69
N SER A 16 -5.51 9.46 -9.66
CA SER A 16 -6.53 8.56 -10.15
C SER A 16 -6.00 7.15 -10.37
N VAL A 17 -6.92 6.19 -10.29
CA VAL A 17 -6.69 4.77 -10.55
C VAL A 17 -7.59 4.37 -11.71
N VAL A 18 -7.01 3.79 -12.76
CA VAL A 18 -7.76 3.14 -13.83
C VAL A 18 -8.09 1.73 -13.37
N HIS A 19 -9.35 1.50 -13.04
CA HIS A 19 -9.80 0.23 -12.49
C HIS A 19 -9.90 -0.86 -13.57
N TYR A 20 -9.52 -2.08 -13.18
CA TYR A 20 -9.67 -3.27 -14.01
C TYR A 20 -11.12 -3.43 -14.49
N GLN A 21 -11.26 -3.75 -15.77
CA GLN A 21 -12.55 -3.97 -16.45
C GLN A 21 -12.50 -5.34 -17.13
N PRO A 22 -12.99 -6.42 -16.47
CA PRO A 22 -12.88 -7.78 -16.97
C PRO A 22 -13.39 -7.97 -18.40
N GLU A 23 -14.49 -7.30 -18.74
CA GLU A 23 -15.11 -7.35 -20.06
C GLU A 23 -14.18 -6.87 -21.17
N LYS A 24 -13.24 -5.95 -20.87
CA LYS A 24 -12.26 -5.45 -21.84
C LYS A 24 -11.05 -6.38 -22.00
N ALA A 25 -10.76 -7.20 -20.99
CA ALA A 25 -9.64 -8.13 -20.99
C ALA A 25 -10.03 -9.55 -21.47
N GLN A 26 -11.30 -9.80 -21.76
CA GLN A 26 -11.83 -11.14 -22.08
C GLN A 26 -11.08 -11.84 -23.22
N ALA A 27 -10.70 -11.12 -24.28
CA ALA A 27 -9.97 -11.71 -25.40
C ALA A 27 -8.56 -12.19 -24.98
N LEU A 28 -7.87 -11.45 -24.11
CA LEU A 28 -6.59 -11.88 -23.54
C LEU A 28 -6.77 -13.09 -22.63
N SER A 29 -7.75 -13.02 -21.72
CA SER A 29 -8.07 -14.12 -20.80
C SER A 29 -8.39 -15.42 -21.54
N GLN A 30 -9.11 -15.37 -22.67
CA GLN A 30 -9.40 -16.57 -23.48
C GLN A 30 -8.18 -17.07 -24.26
N PHE A 31 -7.32 -16.17 -24.73
CA PHE A 31 -6.16 -16.54 -25.52
C PHE A 31 -5.16 -17.38 -24.71
N ILE A 32 -4.89 -16.99 -23.45
CA ILE A 32 -3.88 -17.66 -22.63
C ILE A 32 -4.29 -19.09 -22.25
N GLU A 33 -5.58 -19.41 -22.23
CA GLU A 33 -6.07 -20.80 -22.03
C GLU A 33 -5.62 -21.75 -23.14
N SER A 34 -5.34 -21.23 -24.35
CA SER A 34 -4.80 -22.01 -25.46
C SER A 34 -3.28 -22.19 -25.37
N GLN A 35 -2.62 -21.65 -24.35
CA GLN A 35 -1.18 -21.64 -24.18
C GLN A 35 -0.78 -22.46 -22.94
N PRO A 36 -0.48 -23.76 -23.08
CA PRO A 36 -0.16 -24.62 -21.94
C PRO A 36 1.01 -24.07 -21.13
N HIS A 37 0.87 -24.08 -19.80
CA HIS A 37 1.90 -23.66 -18.83
C HIS A 37 2.30 -22.17 -18.87
N MET A 38 1.49 -21.32 -19.52
CA MET A 38 1.68 -19.86 -19.48
C MET A 38 0.56 -19.17 -18.71
N ILE A 39 0.93 -18.11 -17.99
CA ILE A 39 0.02 -17.17 -17.33
C ILE A 39 0.43 -15.73 -17.68
N TYR A 40 -0.36 -14.76 -17.27
CA TYR A 40 0.02 -13.36 -17.39
C TYR A 40 0.68 -12.81 -16.13
N GLU A 41 1.65 -11.93 -16.34
CA GLU A 41 2.20 -11.02 -15.34
C GLU A 41 1.66 -9.61 -15.60
N ALA A 42 0.99 -9.03 -14.60
CA ALA A 42 0.44 -7.68 -14.66
C ALA A 42 1.31 -6.71 -13.82
N HIS A 43 1.64 -5.57 -14.41
CA HIS A 43 2.39 -4.49 -13.75
C HIS A 43 1.42 -3.38 -13.34
N SER A 44 1.87 -2.49 -12.44
CA SER A 44 1.07 -1.35 -11.98
C SER A 44 -0.29 -1.73 -11.43
N THR A 45 -0.38 -2.90 -10.78
CA THR A 45 -1.63 -3.38 -10.19
C THR A 45 -1.97 -2.66 -8.88
N ASP A 46 -1.09 -1.77 -8.41
CA ASP A 46 -1.26 -0.97 -7.22
C ASP A 46 -2.64 -0.28 -7.16
N TYR A 47 -3.17 -0.13 -5.95
CA TYR A 47 -4.40 0.61 -5.63
C TYR A 47 -5.72 0.04 -6.21
N GLN A 48 -5.69 -1.11 -6.88
CA GLN A 48 -6.91 -1.80 -7.28
C GLN A 48 -7.69 -2.30 -6.06
N THR A 49 -8.98 -2.56 -6.25
CA THR A 49 -9.84 -3.05 -5.17
C THR A 49 -9.57 -4.54 -4.89
N PRO A 50 -9.87 -5.05 -3.69
CA PRO A 50 -9.81 -6.49 -3.40
C PRO A 50 -10.67 -7.35 -4.34
N HIS A 51 -11.74 -6.79 -4.92
CA HIS A 51 -12.52 -7.46 -5.95
C HIS A 51 -11.74 -7.56 -7.26
N ALA A 52 -11.16 -6.46 -7.72
CA ALA A 52 -10.39 -6.40 -8.95
C ALA A 52 -9.17 -7.34 -8.92
N TYR A 53 -8.47 -7.50 -7.79
CA TYR A 53 -7.40 -8.49 -7.68
C TYR A 53 -7.89 -9.93 -7.92
N ARG A 54 -9.06 -10.29 -7.39
CA ARG A 54 -9.65 -11.61 -7.60
C ARG A 54 -10.04 -11.82 -9.06
N GLU A 55 -10.57 -10.78 -9.70
CA GLU A 55 -10.91 -10.84 -11.13
C GLU A 55 -9.66 -10.94 -12.01
N LEU A 56 -8.60 -10.20 -11.69
CA LEU A 56 -7.31 -10.33 -12.37
C LEU A 56 -6.77 -11.77 -12.27
N VAL A 57 -6.76 -12.36 -11.07
CA VAL A 57 -6.31 -13.75 -10.88
C VAL A 57 -7.20 -14.74 -11.63
N ARG A 58 -8.54 -14.57 -11.57
CA ARG A 58 -9.51 -15.39 -12.33
C ARG A 58 -9.24 -15.33 -13.83
N ASP A 59 -8.89 -14.16 -14.34
CA ASP A 59 -8.64 -13.90 -15.76
C ASP A 59 -7.18 -14.17 -16.17
N HIS A 60 -6.49 -15.02 -15.38
CA HIS A 60 -5.14 -15.54 -15.61
C HIS A 60 -3.98 -14.54 -15.48
N PHE A 61 -4.23 -13.33 -14.96
CA PHE A 61 -3.19 -12.41 -14.47
C PHE A 61 -2.70 -12.85 -13.09
N ALA A 62 -2.05 -14.02 -13.05
CA ALA A 62 -1.72 -14.71 -11.80
C ALA A 62 -0.42 -14.23 -11.13
N ILE A 63 0.40 -13.42 -11.82
CA ILE A 63 1.51 -12.68 -11.18
C ILE A 63 1.12 -11.20 -11.14
N LEU A 64 0.76 -10.72 -9.94
CA LEU A 64 0.41 -9.33 -9.69
C LEU A 64 1.61 -8.59 -9.09
N LYS A 65 2.20 -7.65 -9.82
CA LYS A 65 3.27 -6.80 -9.28
C LYS A 65 2.71 -5.60 -8.54
N VAL A 66 3.19 -5.43 -7.31
CA VAL A 66 2.90 -4.30 -6.43
C VAL A 66 4.21 -3.65 -5.99
N GLY A 67 4.22 -2.33 -5.87
CA GLY A 67 5.38 -1.57 -5.41
C GLY A 67 4.96 -0.26 -4.75
N PRO A 68 4.62 0.79 -5.52
CA PRO A 68 4.18 2.09 -4.99
C PRO A 68 3.13 2.01 -3.88
N ALA A 69 2.12 1.13 -3.95
CA ALA A 69 1.11 1.02 -2.90
C ALA A 69 1.70 0.64 -1.53
N LEU A 70 2.78 -0.15 -1.48
CA LEU A 70 3.43 -0.55 -0.24
C LEU A 70 4.15 0.63 0.42
N THR A 71 4.94 1.37 -0.36
CA THR A 71 5.69 2.52 0.15
C THR A 71 4.80 3.76 0.36
N PHE A 72 3.67 3.83 -0.34
CA PHE A 72 2.62 4.81 -0.08
C PHE A 72 1.94 4.55 1.27
N ALA A 73 1.57 3.30 1.58
CA ALA A 73 1.02 2.93 2.89
C ALA A 73 2.02 3.19 4.04
N LEU A 74 3.32 2.91 3.80
CA LEU A 74 4.40 3.31 4.71
C LEU A 74 4.39 4.83 4.95
N ARG A 75 4.34 5.63 3.88
CA ARG A 75 4.32 7.10 3.97
C ARG A 75 3.11 7.60 4.75
N GLU A 76 1.92 7.07 4.48
CA GLU A 76 0.70 7.43 5.21
C GLU A 76 0.85 7.15 6.72
N ALA A 77 1.36 5.98 7.08
CA ALA A 77 1.60 5.65 8.48
C ALA A 77 2.59 6.62 9.13
N LEU A 78 3.72 6.89 8.47
CA LEU A 78 4.72 7.80 8.99
C LEU A 78 4.23 9.25 9.10
N PHE A 79 3.42 9.73 8.17
CA PHE A 79 2.83 11.07 8.22
C PHE A 79 1.78 11.20 9.33
N ALA A 80 0.98 10.15 9.54
CA ALA A 80 0.07 10.08 10.67
C ALA A 80 0.83 10.11 12.01
N LEU A 81 1.91 9.34 12.13
CA LEU A 81 2.76 9.32 13.32
C LEU A 81 3.47 10.66 13.55
N ASP A 82 3.97 11.32 12.50
CA ASP A 82 4.56 12.67 12.61
C ASP A 82 3.54 13.68 13.15
N ARG A 83 2.27 13.56 12.75
CA ARG A 83 1.20 14.41 13.29
C ARG A 83 0.91 14.11 14.76
N ILE A 84 0.83 12.84 15.13
CA ILE A 84 0.69 12.40 16.52
C ILE A 84 1.85 12.94 17.37
N ASP A 85 3.09 12.81 16.89
CA ASP A 85 4.29 13.24 17.61
C ASP A 85 4.26 14.74 17.91
N ARG A 86 3.88 15.57 16.93
CA ARG A 86 3.73 17.02 17.10
C ARG A 86 2.66 17.39 18.13
N GLU A 87 1.51 16.72 18.10
CA GLU A 87 0.39 17.03 19.01
C GLU A 87 0.63 16.48 20.42
N TRP A 88 1.30 15.34 20.53
CA TRP A 88 1.50 14.63 21.79
C TRP A 88 2.76 15.06 22.54
N ASN A 89 3.88 15.17 21.83
CA ASN A 89 5.16 15.57 22.41
C ASN A 89 5.43 17.08 22.31
N GLY A 90 4.60 17.77 21.53
CA GLY A 90 4.69 19.21 21.30
C GLY A 90 5.67 19.55 20.18
N GLU A 91 5.40 20.68 19.53
CA GLU A 91 6.11 21.11 18.32
C GLU A 91 7.64 21.15 18.49
N LEU A 92 8.16 21.60 19.62
CA LEU A 92 9.61 21.73 19.82
C LEU A 92 10.37 20.39 19.95
N LYS A 93 9.67 19.31 20.31
CA LYS A 93 10.27 17.98 20.55
C LYS A 93 10.01 17.00 19.42
N ALA A 94 9.11 17.36 18.50
CA ALA A 94 8.70 16.47 17.43
C ALA A 94 9.84 16.22 16.44
N ALA A 95 9.73 15.11 15.71
CA ALA A 95 10.72 14.73 14.71
C ALA A 95 10.65 15.58 13.42
N HIS A 96 9.48 16.17 13.12
CA HIS A 96 9.22 16.95 11.90
C HIS A 96 9.60 16.17 10.63
N LEU A 97 9.24 14.89 10.59
CA LEU A 97 9.59 14.00 9.48
C LEU A 97 9.04 14.53 8.16
N ARG A 98 7.78 14.98 8.14
CA ARG A 98 7.15 15.47 6.92
C ARG A 98 7.84 16.72 6.38
N ASP A 99 8.20 17.65 7.26
CA ASP A 99 8.87 18.90 6.89
C ASP A 99 10.30 18.63 6.39
N THR A 100 11.02 17.73 7.08
CA THR A 100 12.36 17.26 6.66
C THR A 100 12.31 16.65 5.27
N LEU A 101 11.31 15.81 5.03
CA LEU A 101 11.14 15.11 3.76
C LEU A 101 10.80 16.09 2.63
N GLU A 102 9.92 17.07 2.87
CA GLU A 102 9.63 18.15 1.92
C GLU A 102 10.88 18.97 1.59
N GLN A 103 11.69 19.33 2.60
CA GLN A 103 12.94 20.06 2.39
C GLN A 103 13.89 19.26 1.50
N VAL A 104 14.18 18.01 1.86
CA VAL A 104 15.10 17.15 1.10
C VAL A 104 14.61 16.96 -0.34
N MET A 105 13.32 16.70 -0.54
CA MET A 105 12.78 16.56 -1.89
C MET A 105 12.92 17.83 -2.72
N ARG A 106 12.75 19.02 -2.12
CA ARG A 106 12.95 20.30 -2.82
C ARG A 106 14.41 20.56 -3.17
N GLU A 107 15.33 20.25 -2.27
CA GLU A 107 16.77 20.44 -2.48
C GLU A 107 17.36 19.44 -3.48
N GLN A 108 16.82 18.23 -3.54
CA GLN A 108 17.27 17.16 -4.42
C GLN A 108 16.12 16.68 -5.32
N PRO A 109 15.71 17.44 -6.36
CA PRO A 109 14.46 17.17 -7.06
C PRO A 109 14.53 16.06 -8.14
N GLN A 110 15.68 15.39 -8.29
CA GLN A 110 15.98 14.51 -9.43
C GLN A 110 15.04 13.31 -9.53
N GLN A 111 14.46 12.86 -8.42
CA GLN A 111 13.59 11.69 -8.39
C GLN A 111 12.13 12.01 -8.70
N TRP A 112 11.72 13.28 -8.70
CA TRP A 112 10.31 13.67 -8.90
C TRP A 112 10.07 14.75 -9.95
N ASN A 113 11.05 15.59 -10.30
CA ASN A 113 10.83 16.77 -11.15
C ASN A 113 10.34 16.46 -12.58
N ARG A 114 10.64 15.28 -13.10
CA ARG A 114 10.14 14.80 -14.41
C ARG A 114 8.70 14.29 -14.36
N TYR A 115 8.16 14.08 -13.16
CA TYR A 115 6.85 13.48 -12.94
C TYR A 115 5.84 14.53 -12.47
N TYR A 116 6.22 15.39 -11.53
CA TYR A 116 5.29 16.38 -10.97
C TYR A 116 5.45 17.72 -11.65
N HIS A 117 4.36 18.23 -12.20
CA HIS A 117 4.30 19.44 -13.02
C HIS A 117 3.32 20.46 -12.43
N GLY A 118 3.18 21.61 -13.10
CA GLY A 118 2.27 22.66 -12.68
C GLY A 118 2.87 23.62 -11.66
N SER A 119 1.99 24.29 -10.91
CA SER A 119 2.33 25.33 -9.96
C SER A 119 3.13 24.80 -8.75
N PRO A 120 3.87 25.67 -8.03
CA PRO A 120 4.60 25.28 -6.82
C PRO A 120 3.71 24.58 -5.77
N HIS A 121 2.45 25.00 -5.65
CA HIS A 121 1.51 24.38 -4.73
C HIS A 121 1.05 22.98 -5.20
N GLN A 122 0.78 22.80 -6.50
CA GLN A 122 0.49 21.48 -7.06
C GLN A 122 1.66 20.51 -6.86
N GLN A 123 2.89 20.96 -7.15
CA GLN A 123 4.07 20.13 -6.91
C GLN A 123 4.26 19.79 -5.42
N PHE A 124 3.91 20.71 -4.51
CA PHE A 124 3.88 20.41 -3.07
C PHE A 124 2.88 19.31 -2.75
N ILE A 125 1.65 19.40 -3.27
CA ILE A 125 0.65 18.34 -3.09
C ILE A 125 1.16 17.00 -3.66
N ASP A 126 1.74 17.01 -4.86
CA ASP A 126 2.21 15.78 -5.51
C ASP A 126 3.39 15.12 -4.78
N ARG A 127 4.35 15.90 -4.28
CA ARG A 127 5.45 15.38 -3.46
C ARG A 127 4.95 14.64 -2.23
N GLN A 128 3.84 15.10 -1.67
CA GLN A 128 3.31 14.62 -0.39
C GLN A 128 2.29 13.49 -0.58
N TYR A 129 1.51 13.51 -1.66
CA TYR A 129 0.27 12.73 -1.76
C TYR A 129 0.09 11.95 -3.06
N SER A 130 0.91 12.19 -4.09
CA SER A 130 0.75 11.51 -5.39
C SER A 130 0.85 9.98 -5.28
N LEU A 131 -0.04 9.26 -5.96
CA LEU A 131 -0.03 7.79 -6.07
C LEU A 131 1.20 7.27 -6.81
N SER A 132 1.91 8.11 -7.57
CA SER A 132 3.19 7.74 -8.18
C SER A 132 4.31 7.49 -7.14
N ASP A 133 4.10 7.93 -5.90
CA ASP A 133 4.92 7.67 -4.71
C ASP A 133 6.42 7.91 -4.92
N ARG A 134 6.79 9.03 -5.56
CA ARG A 134 8.20 9.36 -5.83
C ARG A 134 9.00 9.65 -4.56
N VAL A 135 8.33 9.89 -3.43
CA VAL A 135 8.96 9.99 -2.11
C VAL A 135 9.73 8.74 -1.72
N ARG A 136 9.38 7.54 -2.24
CA ARG A 136 10.05 6.29 -1.87
C ARG A 136 11.57 6.28 -2.07
N TYR A 137 12.07 7.10 -3.01
CA TYR A 137 13.49 7.22 -3.30
C TYR A 137 14.26 8.06 -2.27
N TYR A 138 13.56 8.75 -1.35
CA TYR A 138 14.14 9.62 -0.33
C TYR A 138 14.16 8.99 1.06
N TRP A 139 13.46 7.86 1.29
CA TRP A 139 13.55 7.14 2.57
C TRP A 139 14.98 6.75 2.98
N PRO A 140 15.90 6.38 2.06
CA PRO A 140 17.29 6.10 2.41
C PRO A 140 18.15 7.35 2.67
N HIS A 141 17.61 8.56 2.51
CA HIS A 141 18.38 9.78 2.72
C HIS A 141 18.72 9.94 4.22
N PRO A 142 19.98 10.21 4.61
CA PRO A 142 20.39 10.20 6.02
C PRO A 142 19.56 11.10 6.94
N GLN A 143 19.19 12.31 6.49
CA GLN A 143 18.34 13.21 7.27
C GLN A 143 16.92 12.66 7.48
N VAL A 144 16.38 11.97 6.47
CA VAL A 144 15.05 11.36 6.56
C VAL A 144 15.09 10.17 7.50
N GLN A 145 16.12 9.33 7.42
CA GLN A 145 16.31 8.21 8.34
C GLN A 145 16.43 8.68 9.79
N GLN A 146 17.22 9.72 10.04
CA GLN A 146 17.35 10.31 11.37
C GLN A 146 16.01 10.84 11.92
N ALA A 147 15.20 11.48 11.09
CA ALA A 147 13.87 11.94 11.48
C ALA A 147 12.92 10.77 11.77
N VAL A 148 12.96 9.69 10.98
CA VAL A 148 12.19 8.46 11.27
C VAL A 148 12.61 7.85 12.60
N ASP A 149 13.91 7.72 12.86
CA ASP A 149 14.42 7.14 14.11
C ASP A 149 14.01 7.98 15.33
N LEU A 150 14.11 9.31 15.23
CA LEU A 150 13.66 10.22 16.27
C LEU A 150 12.15 10.08 16.53
N LEU A 151 11.35 10.04 15.45
CA LEU A 151 9.91 9.84 15.53
C LEU A 151 9.55 8.57 16.28
N MET A 152 10.17 7.44 15.91
CA MET A 152 9.91 6.15 16.58
C MET A 152 10.32 6.19 18.05
N ASN A 153 11.45 6.81 18.38
CA ASN A 153 11.95 6.90 19.75
C ASN A 153 11.08 7.80 20.64
N ASN A 154 10.61 8.93 20.12
CA ASN A 154 9.69 9.83 20.80
C ASN A 154 8.41 9.10 21.20
N LEU A 155 7.78 8.41 20.24
CA LEU A 155 6.51 7.72 20.44
C LEU A 155 6.63 6.45 21.31
N ARG A 156 7.81 5.83 21.37
CA ARG A 156 8.11 4.73 22.32
C ARG A 156 8.33 5.24 23.75
N SER A 157 8.98 6.40 23.89
CA SER A 157 9.32 6.98 25.18
C SER A 157 8.13 7.66 25.87
N HIS A 158 7.17 8.13 25.07
CA HIS A 158 5.91 8.70 25.55
C HIS A 158 4.73 8.03 24.83
N PRO A 159 4.21 6.92 25.36
CA PRO A 159 3.19 6.10 24.71
C PRO A 159 1.97 6.90 24.23
N VAL A 160 1.52 6.62 23.02
CA VAL A 160 0.45 7.36 22.35
C VAL A 160 -0.92 7.02 22.96
N PRO A 161 -1.73 8.02 23.37
CA PRO A 161 -3.10 7.80 23.80
C PRO A 161 -3.96 7.20 22.69
N MET A 162 -4.86 6.28 23.08
CA MET A 162 -5.73 5.58 22.15
C MET A 162 -6.53 6.54 21.24
N ALA A 163 -7.00 7.66 21.79
CA ALA A 163 -7.77 8.65 21.03
C ALA A 163 -6.97 9.27 19.87
N LEU A 164 -5.68 9.57 20.08
CA LEU A 164 -4.82 10.12 19.01
C LEU A 164 -4.52 9.07 17.95
N LEU A 165 -4.20 7.84 18.36
CA LEU A 165 -4.01 6.76 17.40
C LEU A 165 -5.28 6.50 16.59
N SER A 166 -6.47 6.51 17.22
CA SER A 166 -7.74 6.34 16.52
C SER A 166 -8.05 7.46 15.53
N GLN A 167 -7.59 8.68 15.79
CA GLN A 167 -7.81 9.84 14.92
C GLN A 167 -7.00 9.74 13.62
N TYR A 168 -5.76 9.24 13.69
CA TYR A 168 -4.82 9.27 12.56
C TYR A 168 -4.54 7.89 11.94
N LEU A 169 -4.70 6.81 12.70
CA LEU A 169 -4.52 5.42 12.30
C LEU A 169 -5.67 4.54 12.83
N PRO A 170 -6.91 4.77 12.35
CA PRO A 170 -8.12 4.12 12.91
C PRO A 170 -8.10 2.59 12.84
N GLU A 171 -7.53 2.02 11.77
CA GLU A 171 -7.44 0.57 11.61
C GLU A 171 -6.46 -0.06 12.60
N GLN A 172 -5.30 0.57 12.82
CA GLN A 172 -4.29 0.13 13.78
C GLN A 172 -4.81 0.32 15.20
N ALA A 173 -5.60 1.38 15.43
CA ALA A 173 -6.27 1.61 16.69
C ALA A 173 -7.28 0.52 17.05
N GLN A 174 -8.09 0.09 16.08
CA GLN A 174 -9.01 -1.03 16.26
C GLN A 174 -8.26 -2.34 16.55
N ALA A 175 -7.17 -2.62 15.83
CA ALA A 175 -6.34 -3.80 16.06
C ALA A 175 -5.66 -3.80 17.44
N LEU A 176 -5.16 -2.64 17.88
CA LEU A 176 -4.61 -2.45 19.22
C LEU A 176 -5.67 -2.74 20.29
N ASN A 177 -6.86 -2.16 20.15
CA ASN A 177 -7.97 -2.35 21.09
C ASN A 177 -8.47 -3.81 21.12
N ALA A 178 -8.39 -4.51 19.99
CA ALA A 178 -8.70 -5.94 19.90
C ALA A 178 -7.60 -6.85 20.46
N GLY A 179 -6.44 -6.30 20.87
CA GLY A 179 -5.31 -7.07 21.37
C GLY A 179 -4.53 -7.84 20.30
N THR A 180 -4.78 -7.56 19.01
CA THR A 180 -4.11 -8.22 17.87
C THR A 180 -2.89 -7.46 17.38
N LEU A 181 -2.62 -6.28 17.94
CA LEU A 181 -1.48 -5.42 17.61
C LEU A 181 -0.87 -4.86 18.91
N GLY A 182 0.46 -4.74 18.96
CA GLY A 182 1.18 -4.17 20.12
C GLY A 182 1.23 -2.64 20.11
N GLN A 183 1.80 -2.06 21.18
CA GLN A 183 1.94 -0.59 21.32
C GLN A 183 3.18 0.00 20.64
N ASP A 184 4.01 -0.80 19.97
CA ASP A 184 5.20 -0.28 19.28
C ASP A 184 4.80 0.42 17.97
N PRO A 185 5.15 1.71 17.78
CA PRO A 185 4.83 2.46 16.56
C PRO A 185 5.32 1.77 15.27
N GLN A 186 6.43 1.03 15.35
CA GLN A 186 6.92 0.26 14.21
C GLN A 186 5.94 -0.85 13.79
N GLN A 187 5.24 -1.49 14.75
CA GLN A 187 4.22 -2.48 14.43
C GLN A 187 3.02 -1.84 13.74
N TRP A 188 2.65 -0.61 14.10
CA TRP A 188 1.54 0.12 13.44
C TRP A 188 1.87 0.43 11.98
N VAL A 189 3.11 0.83 11.68
CA VAL A 189 3.58 1.03 10.30
C VAL A 189 3.54 -0.28 9.53
N LEU A 190 4.07 -1.37 10.11
CA LEU A 190 4.08 -2.68 9.47
C LEU A 190 2.67 -3.21 9.21
N ASP A 191 1.74 -3.05 10.15
CA ASP A 191 0.32 -3.42 9.98
C ASP A 191 -0.31 -2.66 8.80
N LYS A 192 -0.02 -1.35 8.66
CA LYS A 192 -0.53 -0.56 7.53
C LYS A 192 -0.06 -1.10 6.18
N ILE A 193 1.21 -1.50 6.08
CA ILE A 193 1.78 -2.12 4.86
C ILE A 193 1.19 -3.52 4.64
N GLN A 194 1.07 -4.32 5.70
CA GLN A 194 0.54 -5.68 5.63
C GLN A 194 -0.90 -5.71 5.13
N ARG A 195 -1.74 -4.73 5.47
CA ARG A 195 -3.12 -4.63 4.94
C ARG A 195 -3.18 -4.52 3.42
N VAL A 196 -2.21 -3.84 2.81
CA VAL A 196 -2.07 -3.82 1.35
C VAL A 196 -1.76 -5.24 0.86
N LEU A 197 -0.75 -5.89 1.44
CA LEU A 197 -0.34 -7.25 1.07
C LEU A 197 -1.47 -8.28 1.26
N LEU A 198 -2.27 -8.17 2.32
CA LEU A 198 -3.40 -9.06 2.58
C LEU A 198 -4.43 -9.01 1.45
N SER A 199 -4.69 -7.84 0.88
CA SER A 199 -5.61 -7.70 -0.26
C SER A 199 -5.14 -8.47 -1.50
N TYR A 200 -3.82 -8.57 -1.70
CA TYR A 200 -3.23 -9.40 -2.76
C TYR A 200 -3.24 -10.89 -2.38
N ALA A 201 -2.86 -11.22 -1.15
CA ALA A 201 -2.82 -12.59 -0.67
C ALA A 201 -4.20 -13.26 -0.75
N GLU A 202 -5.25 -12.57 -0.29
CA GLU A 202 -6.64 -13.05 -0.37
C GLU A 202 -7.15 -13.27 -1.80
N ALA A 203 -6.54 -12.62 -2.78
CA ALA A 203 -6.89 -12.82 -4.19
C ALA A 203 -6.13 -14.01 -4.81
N CYS A 204 -4.91 -14.27 -4.34
CA CYS A 204 -4.05 -15.34 -4.83
C CYS A 204 -4.28 -16.68 -4.11
N GLU A 205 -4.91 -16.68 -2.94
CA GLU A 205 -5.23 -17.91 -2.21
C GLU A 205 -6.47 -18.60 -2.80
N PRO A 206 -6.36 -19.88 -3.23
CA PRO A 206 -7.53 -20.63 -3.65
C PRO A 206 -8.44 -20.85 -2.43
N LYS A 207 -9.70 -20.43 -2.53
CA LYS A 207 -10.72 -20.82 -1.54
C LYS A 207 -10.79 -22.34 -1.55
N ALA A 208 -10.52 -22.98 -0.42
CA ALA A 208 -10.75 -24.41 -0.26
C ALA A 208 -12.22 -24.70 -0.60
N GLU A 209 -12.45 -25.45 -1.68
CA GLU A 209 -13.77 -25.98 -1.98
C GLU A 209 -14.21 -26.80 -0.76
N THR A 210 -15.24 -26.34 -0.07
CA THR A 210 -15.87 -27.14 0.97
C THR A 210 -16.55 -28.29 0.26
N ILE A 211 -15.87 -29.45 0.20
CA ILE A 211 -16.47 -30.69 -0.28
C ILE A 211 -17.58 -31.04 0.72
N GLN A 212 -18.82 -30.66 0.41
CA GLN A 212 -19.99 -31.24 1.07
C GLN A 212 -20.08 -32.69 0.63
N SER A 213 -19.60 -33.60 1.49
CA SER A 213 -19.82 -35.03 1.33
C SER A 213 -21.33 -35.32 1.42
N GLN A 214 -21.97 -35.58 0.29
CA GLN A 214 -23.24 -36.30 0.26
C GLN A 214 -22.97 -37.75 0.68
N ALA A 215 -23.07 -38.03 1.98
CA ALA A 215 -23.20 -39.39 2.49
C ALA A 215 -24.67 -39.82 2.31
N GLN A 216 -24.89 -40.49 1.18
CA GLN A 216 -25.85 -41.56 0.91
C GLN A 216 -26.95 -41.83 1.94
N GLY A 217 -28.20 -41.72 1.47
CA GLY A 217 -29.26 -42.59 1.94
C GLY A 217 -29.01 -44.03 1.45
N ALA A 218 -29.14 -45.00 2.35
CA ALA A 218 -29.56 -46.38 2.08
C ALA A 218 -29.65 -47.14 3.40
N LEU A 219 -30.81 -47.10 4.05
CA LEU A 219 -31.31 -48.20 4.90
C LEU A 219 -32.84 -48.20 4.77
N ALA A 220 -33.30 -48.96 3.78
CA ALA A 220 -34.58 -49.65 3.82
C ALA A 220 -34.31 -51.07 4.36
#